data_AF-A0A1H0V4F9-F1
#
_entry.id   AF-A0A1H0V4F9-F1
#
_cell.length_a   1.000
_cell.length_b   1.000
_cell.length_c   1.000
_cell.angle_alpha   90.00
_cell.angle_beta   90.00
_cell.angle_gamma   90.00
#
_symmetry.space_group_name_H-M   'P 1'
#
loop_
_entity.id
_entity.type
_entity.pdbx_description
1 polymer ?
#
loop_
_entity_poly.entity_id
_entity_poly.type
_entity_poly.pdbx_seq_one_letter_code
_entity_poly.pdbx_strand_id
1 'polypeptide(L)'
;MIKIYKKEHLKAVNPKYSKKIIQEVDEIITLLDKNYGPYRNVDFDLGGYVLILEDKLDVDDIKKVLLKGLEPEYTDIIEDYTSSLYLLSSDYSIVVIATEELSKLLLE
;
A
#
# COMPACT_ATOMS: atom_id res chain seq x y z
N MET A 1 -0.73 -5.26 -9.92
CA MET A 1 -0.85 -4.62 -8.58
C MET A 1 -1.99 -5.22 -7.79
N ILE A 2 -1.80 -5.38 -6.49
CA ILE A 2 -2.81 -5.94 -5.58
C ILE A 2 -3.28 -4.87 -4.60
N LYS A 3 -4.60 -4.64 -4.54
CA LYS A 3 -5.24 -3.74 -3.57
C LYS A 3 -5.77 -4.51 -2.37
N ILE A 4 -5.33 -4.13 -1.17
CA ILE A 4 -5.73 -4.76 0.09
C ILE A 4 -6.33 -3.68 0.97
N TYR A 5 -7.61 -3.82 1.28
CA TYR A 5 -8.36 -2.87 2.13
C TYR A 5 -9.17 -3.55 3.21
N LYS A 6 -9.31 -4.88 3.16
CA LYS A 6 -9.92 -5.71 4.20
C LYS A 6 -9.00 -6.87 4.52
N LYS A 7 -9.02 -7.32 5.78
CA LYS A 7 -8.27 -8.50 6.24
C LYS A 7 -8.62 -9.76 5.45
N GLU A 8 -9.83 -9.84 4.92
CA GLU A 8 -10.28 -10.96 4.08
C GLU A 8 -9.40 -11.14 2.82
N HIS A 9 -8.86 -10.05 2.25
CA HIS A 9 -8.01 -10.12 1.07
C HIS A 9 -6.63 -10.70 1.37
N LEU A 10 -6.19 -10.68 2.63
CA LEU A 10 -4.93 -11.28 3.04
C LEU A 10 -4.89 -12.78 2.71
N LYS A 11 -6.04 -13.47 2.75
CA LYS A 11 -6.13 -14.89 2.39
C LYS A 11 -5.69 -15.16 0.95
N ALA A 12 -5.94 -14.23 0.03
CA ALA A 12 -5.58 -14.36 -1.38
C ALA A 12 -4.09 -14.09 -1.64
N VAL A 13 -3.45 -13.25 -0.82
CA VAL A 13 -2.03 -12.89 -0.98
C VAL A 13 -1.08 -13.73 -0.12
N ASN A 14 -1.57 -14.34 0.95
CA ASN A 14 -0.79 -15.17 1.86
C ASN A 14 0.12 -16.23 1.18
N PRO A 15 -0.29 -16.94 0.11
CA PRO A 15 0.60 -17.92 -0.53
C PRO A 15 1.75 -17.31 -1.34
N LYS A 16 1.71 -16.01 -1.64
CA LYS A 16 2.66 -15.35 -2.55
C LYS A 16 3.75 -14.56 -1.83
N TYR A 17 3.50 -14.07 -0.62
CA TYR A 17 4.42 -13.22 0.13
C TYR A 17 4.88 -13.88 1.43
N SER A 18 6.00 -13.39 1.98
CA SER A 18 6.51 -13.90 3.25
C SER A 18 5.55 -13.61 4.40
N LYS A 19 5.64 -14.41 5.48
CA LYS A 19 4.84 -14.19 6.69
C LYS A 19 5.03 -12.78 7.26
N LYS A 20 6.23 -12.21 7.14
CA LYS A 20 6.54 -10.87 7.65
C LYS A 20 5.83 -9.78 6.84
N ILE A 21 5.83 -9.88 5.51
CA ILE A 21 5.06 -8.97 4.66
C ILE A 21 3.57 -9.08 4.95
N ILE A 22 3.02 -10.29 5.07
CA ILE A 22 1.60 -10.48 5.39
C ILE A 22 1.24 -9.89 6.75
N GLN A 23 2.11 -10.02 7.75
CA GLN A 23 1.91 -9.43 9.06
C GLN A 23 1.92 -7.89 9.00
N GLU A 24 2.89 -7.29 8.30
CA GLU A 24 2.94 -5.84 8.11
C GLU A 24 1.63 -5.31 7.50
N VAL A 25 1.15 -5.95 6.43
CA VAL A 25 -0.09 -5.55 5.78
C VAL A 25 -1.29 -5.70 6.73
N ASP A 26 -1.36 -6.75 7.54
CA ASP A 26 -2.43 -6.90 8.55
C ASP A 26 -2.41 -5.78 9.60
N GLU A 27 -1.21 -5.41 10.07
CA GLU A 27 -1.01 -4.33 11.04
C GLU A 27 -1.45 -2.98 10.45
N ILE A 28 -1.05 -2.67 9.22
CA ILE A 28 -1.48 -1.44 8.51
C ILE A 28 -2.99 -1.42 8.32
N ILE A 29 -3.60 -2.52 7.86
CA ILE A 29 -5.06 -2.60 7.67
C ILE A 29 -5.80 -2.38 8.99
N THR A 30 -5.30 -2.97 10.09
CA THR A 30 -5.85 -2.78 11.43
C THR A 30 -5.76 -1.31 11.86
N LEU A 31 -4.64 -0.64 11.57
CA LEU A 31 -4.44 0.76 11.90
C LEU A 31 -5.39 1.67 11.09
N LEU A 32 -5.56 1.39 9.80
CA LEU A 32 -6.50 2.12 8.95
C LEU A 32 -7.95 1.95 9.43
N ASP A 33 -8.36 0.73 9.81
CA ASP A 33 -9.69 0.50 10.39
C ASP A 33 -9.89 1.23 11.73
N LYS A 34 -8.84 1.35 12.54
CA LYS A 34 -8.88 2.09 13.80
C LYS A 34 -9.02 3.60 13.59
N ASN A 35 -8.33 4.15 12.59
CA ASN A 35 -8.28 5.58 12.33
C ASN A 35 -9.47 6.09 11.51
N TYR A 36 -9.92 5.31 10.53
CA TYR A 36 -10.97 5.71 9.58
C TYR A 36 -12.28 4.92 9.75
N GLY A 37 -12.31 3.98 10.69
CA GLY A 37 -13.45 3.09 10.94
C GLY A 37 -13.43 1.83 10.07
N PRO A 38 -14.17 0.77 10.42
CA PRO A 38 -14.16 -0.50 9.68
C PRO A 38 -14.97 -0.48 8.37
N TYR A 39 -15.68 0.63 8.08
CA TYR A 39 -16.55 0.79 6.91
C TYR A 39 -15.87 1.56 5.76
N ARG A 40 -14.53 1.53 5.70
CA ARG A 40 -13.74 2.13 4.62
C ARG A 40 -14.21 1.65 3.25
N ASN A 41 -14.18 2.54 2.28
CA ASN A 41 -14.57 2.23 0.92
C ASN A 41 -13.57 2.82 -0.08
N VAL A 42 -12.76 1.93 -0.65
CA VAL A 42 -11.71 2.28 -1.62
C VAL A 42 -12.26 2.77 -2.95
N ASP A 43 -13.51 2.43 -3.29
CA ASP A 43 -14.14 2.87 -4.55
C ASP A 43 -14.61 4.34 -4.46
N PHE A 44 -14.68 4.88 -3.24
CA PHE A 44 -15.01 6.28 -2.97
C PHE A 44 -13.85 7.03 -2.29
N ASP A 45 -12.63 6.48 -2.33
CA ASP A 45 -11.43 7.07 -1.70
C ASP A 45 -11.59 7.34 -0.19
N LEU A 46 -12.34 6.50 0.53
CA LEU A 46 -12.61 6.67 1.97
C LEU A 46 -11.78 5.70 2.83
N GLY A 47 -10.83 6.24 3.59
CA GLY A 47 -10.13 5.53 4.67
C GLY A 47 -8.88 4.73 4.26
N GLY A 48 -8.48 4.81 3.00
CA GLY A 48 -7.17 4.35 2.56
C GLY A 48 -7.02 2.84 2.41
N TYR A 49 -5.89 2.39 1.88
CA TYR A 49 -5.60 0.97 1.65
C TYR A 49 -4.11 0.68 1.47
N VAL A 50 -3.76 -0.61 1.41
CA VAL A 50 -2.42 -1.08 1.07
C VAL A 50 -2.38 -1.52 -0.39
N LEU A 51 -1.35 -1.10 -1.11
CA LEU A 51 -1.10 -1.47 -2.49
C LEU A 51 0.22 -2.24 -2.60
N ILE A 52 0.18 -3.44 -3.18
CA ILE A 52 1.40 -4.20 -3.48
C ILE A 52 1.70 -4.10 -4.97
N LEU A 53 2.90 -3.62 -5.32
CA LEU A 53 3.39 -3.56 -6.70
C LEU A 53 4.08 -4.85 -7.07
N GLU A 54 3.76 -5.36 -8.25
CA GLU A 54 4.27 -6.65 -8.74
C GLU A 54 5.23 -6.47 -9.91
N ASP A 55 5.10 -5.38 -10.68
CA ASP A 55 5.95 -5.09 -11.83
C ASP A 55 6.12 -3.58 -12.10
N LYS A 56 6.84 -3.24 -13.18
CA LYS A 56 7.11 -1.85 -13.57
C LYS A 56 5.90 -1.15 -14.19
N LEU A 57 4.96 -1.89 -14.78
CA LEU A 57 3.73 -1.31 -15.31
C LEU A 57 2.87 -0.78 -14.16
N ASP A 58 2.81 -1.53 -13.05
CA ASP A 58 2.16 -1.07 -11.82
C ASP A 58 2.74 0.27 -11.34
N VAL A 59 4.08 0.40 -11.33
CA VAL A 59 4.77 1.64 -10.94
C VAL A 59 4.36 2.79 -11.86
N ASP A 60 4.43 2.60 -13.17
CA ASP A 60 4.08 3.62 -14.15
C ASP A 60 2.62 4.10 -14.02
N ASP A 61 1.70 3.16 -13.79
CA ASP A 61 0.27 3.42 -13.65
C ASP A 61 0.00 4.26 -12.39
N ILE A 62 0.53 3.85 -11.23
CA ILE A 62 0.26 4.58 -10.00
C ILE A 62 0.97 5.92 -9.92
N LYS A 63 2.19 6.03 -10.46
CA LYS A 63 2.99 7.25 -10.38
C LYS A 63 2.35 8.38 -11.17
N LYS A 64 1.74 8.05 -12.32
CA LYS A 64 1.07 9.04 -13.18
C LYS A 64 -0.32 9.42 -12.70
N VAL A 65 -1.06 8.47 -12.12
CA VAL A 65 -2.48 8.65 -11.79
C VAL A 65 -2.69 8.98 -10.32
N LEU A 66 -2.08 8.20 -9.42
CA LEU A 66 -2.41 8.19 -7.99
C LEU A 66 -1.43 9.02 -7.15
N LEU A 67 -0.13 8.89 -7.44
CA LEU A 67 0.96 9.49 -6.65
C LEU A 67 1.63 10.67 -7.36
N LYS A 68 0.93 11.27 -8.32
CA LYS A 68 1.50 12.33 -9.16
C LYS A 68 1.88 13.55 -8.34
N GLY A 69 3.19 13.76 -8.19
CA GLY A 69 3.73 14.89 -7.42
C GLY A 69 3.62 14.72 -5.91
N LEU A 70 3.35 13.50 -5.43
CA LEU A 70 3.38 13.15 -4.01
C LEU A 70 4.71 12.49 -3.67
N GLU A 71 5.27 12.87 -2.54
CA GLU A 71 6.39 12.18 -1.91
C GLU A 71 5.85 11.30 -0.78
N PRO A 72 6.52 10.18 -0.46
CA PRO A 72 6.15 9.40 0.70
C PRO A 72 6.42 10.19 1.99
N GLU A 73 5.49 10.15 2.93
CA GLU A 73 5.68 10.72 4.27
C GLU A 73 6.67 9.89 5.10
N TYR A 74 6.66 8.58 4.88
CA TYR A 74 7.52 7.64 5.57
C TYR A 74 7.77 6.43 4.69
N THR A 75 9.01 5.95 4.66
CA THR A 75 9.39 4.71 3.98
C THR A 75 10.19 3.83 4.95
N ASP A 76 9.72 2.61 5.15
CA ASP A 76 10.43 1.57 5.90
C ASP A 76 10.94 0.46 4.98
N ILE A 77 11.93 -0.29 5.46
CA ILE A 77 12.47 -1.47 4.77
C ILE A 77 12.07 -2.72 5.54
N ILE A 78 11.41 -3.64 4.84
CA ILE A 78 10.82 -4.84 5.41
C ILE A 78 11.25 -6.03 4.55
N GLU A 79 12.31 -6.71 4.99
CA GLU A 79 13.00 -7.73 4.17
C GLU A 79 13.52 -7.08 2.88
N ASP A 80 13.22 -7.67 1.71
CA ASP A 80 13.62 -7.16 0.39
C ASP A 80 12.57 -6.19 -0.22
N TYR A 81 11.62 -5.73 0.61
CA TYR A 81 10.55 -4.81 0.24
C TYR A 81 10.69 -3.50 1.02
N THR A 82 9.99 -2.50 0.52
CA THR A 82 9.77 -1.21 1.17
C THR A 82 8.29 -1.03 1.46
N SER A 83 7.98 -0.33 2.55
CA SER A 83 6.63 0.09 2.94
C SER A 83 6.59 1.60 2.99
N SER A 84 5.94 2.22 2.00
CA SER A 84 5.93 3.68 1.83
C SER A 84 4.52 4.25 2.01
N LEU A 85 4.34 5.12 3.00
CA LEU A 85 3.09 5.80 3.28
C LEU A 85 2.97 7.07 2.43
N TYR A 86 1.85 7.22 1.74
CA TYR A 86 1.45 8.41 1.01
C TYR A 86 0.14 8.94 1.59
N LEU A 87 0.09 10.24 1.88
CA LEU A 87 -1.14 10.94 2.26
C LEU A 87 -1.72 11.62 1.02
N LEU A 88 -2.91 11.18 0.59
CA LEU A 88 -3.57 11.71 -0.60
C LEU A 88 -4.54 12.85 -0.22
N SER A 89 -5.14 12.77 0.96
CA SER A 89 -5.97 13.82 1.57
C SER A 89 -5.94 13.68 3.10
N SER A 90 -6.75 14.49 3.81
CA SER A 90 -6.92 14.39 5.27
C SER A 90 -7.49 13.05 5.75
N ASP A 91 -8.28 12.38 4.91
CA ASP A 91 -9.05 11.18 5.23
C ASP A 91 -8.72 9.99 4.32
N TYR A 92 -7.66 10.12 3.52
CA TYR A 92 -7.26 9.12 2.55
C TYR A 92 -5.74 8.97 2.48
N SER A 93 -5.28 7.76 2.77
CA SER A 93 -3.86 7.39 2.73
C SER A 93 -3.65 6.06 2.03
N ILE A 94 -2.50 5.91 1.39
CA ILE A 94 -2.13 4.66 0.72
C ILE A 94 -0.77 4.25 1.22
N VAL A 95 -0.64 2.98 1.60
CA VAL A 95 0.68 2.38 1.87
C VAL A 95 1.06 1.51 0.70
N VAL A 96 2.19 1.81 0.07
CA VAL A 96 2.72 1.08 -1.07
C VAL A 96 3.80 0.12 -0.58
N ILE A 97 3.57 -1.17 -0.82
CA ILE A 97 4.54 -2.25 -0.62
C ILE A 97 5.16 -2.57 -1.99
N ALA A 98 6.47 -2.42 -2.10
CA ALA A 98 7.19 -2.63 -3.35
C ALA A 98 8.59 -3.20 -3.07
N THR A 99 9.13 -4.02 -3.97
CA THR A 99 10.54 -4.42 -3.89
C THR A 99 11.43 -3.18 -3.94
N GLU A 100 12.67 -3.28 -3.46
CA GLU A 100 13.60 -2.14 -3.53
C GLU A 100 13.78 -1.58 -4.95
N GLU A 101 13.79 -2.44 -5.97
CA GLU A 101 13.88 -2.01 -7.37
C GLU A 101 12.67 -1.16 -7.78
N LEU A 102 11.45 -1.65 -7.51
CA LEU A 102 10.23 -0.95 -7.88
C LEU A 102 10.06 0.34 -7.06
N SER A 103 10.49 0.34 -5.80
CA SER A 103 10.47 1.51 -4.92
C SER A 103 11.37 2.63 -5.45
N LYS A 104 12.58 2.29 -5.91
CA LYS A 104 13.48 3.28 -6.54
C LYS A 104 12.84 3.89 -7.78
N LEU A 105 12.25 3.07 -8.65
CA LEU A 105 11.55 3.55 -9.85
C LEU A 105 10.35 4.46 -9.51
N LEU A 106 9.69 4.21 -8.38
CA LEU A 106 8.58 5.04 -7.92
C LEU A 106 9.06 6.45 -7.52
N LEU A 107 10.25 6.55 -6.95
CA LEU A 107 10.84 7.80 -6.42
C LEU A 107 11.68 8.60 -7.43
N GLU A 108 12.11 7.99 -8.53
CA GLU A 108 12.88 8.65 -9.62
C GLU A 108 12.08 9.70 -10.41
#